data_AF-A0A565B0H7-F1
#
_entry.id   AF-A0A565B0H7-F1
#
_cell.length_a   1.000
_cell.length_b   1.000
_cell.length_c   1.000
_cell.angle_alpha   90.00
_cell.angle_beta   90.00
_cell.angle_gamma   90.00
#
_symmetry.space_group_name_H-M   'P 1'
#
loop_
_entity.id
_entity.type
_entity.pdbx_description
1 polymer ?
#
loop_
_entity_poly.entity_id
_entity_poly.type
_entity_poly.pdbx_seq_one_letter_code
_entity_poly.pdbx_strand_id
1 'polypeptide(L)' 'MDATLAKMAIQSTIYLIWRERNGRRHNQPLHSPLQLAYTVHKEIEIRLLSRRREGTKETTTEDGHSRWVEITRLST' A
#
# COMPACT_ATOMS: atom_id res chain seq x y z
N MET A 1 15.32 -3.38 0.12
CA MET A 1 14.06 -2.71 -0.27
C MET A 1 12.83 -3.52 0.16
N ASP A 2 12.81 -4.82 -0.09
CA ASP A 2 11.68 -5.72 0.19
C ASP A 2 11.15 -5.68 1.64
N ALA A 3 12.03 -5.61 2.65
CA ALA A 3 11.60 -5.48 4.05
C ALA A 3 10.83 -4.18 4.33
N THR A 4 11.16 -3.08 3.64
CA THR A 4 10.45 -1.80 3.75
C THR A 4 9.08 -1.90 3.07
N LEU A 5 9.02 -2.51 1.88
CA LEU A 5 7.77 -2.75 1.17
C LEU A 5 6.83 -3.65 1.98
N ALA A 6 7.35 -4.72 2.60
CA ALA A 6 6.60 -5.59 3.48
C ALA A 6 6.03 -4.85 4.70
N LYS A 7 6.84 -4.00 5.35
CA LYS A 7 6.38 -3.15 6.46
C LYS A 7 5.24 -2.22 6.02
N MET A 8 5.38 -1.56 4.87
CA MET A 8 4.34 -0.70 4.31
C MET A 8 3.06 -1.49 4.02
N ALA A 9 3.17 -2.67 3.40
CA ALA A 9 2.03 -3.52 3.10
C ALA A 9 1.30 -4.00 4.36
N ILE A 10 2.04 -4.42 5.40
CA ILE A 10 1.46 -4.83 6.68
C ILE A 10 0.74 -3.64 7.34
N GLN A 11 1.38 -2.47 7.41
CA GLN A 11 0.79 -1.27 7.99
C GLN A 11 -0.50 -0.85 7.28
N SER A 12 -0.47 -0.78 5.94
CA SER A 12 -1.65 -0.44 5.13
C SER A 12 -2.76 -1.46 5.31
N THR A 13 -2.43 -2.76 5.35
CA THR A 13 -3.42 -3.84 5.54
C THR A 13 -4.08 -3.77 6.92
N ILE A 14 -3.30 -3.60 7.99
CA ILE A 14 -3.82 -3.49 9.36
C ILE A 14 -4.75 -2.28 9.48
N TYR A 15 -4.34 -1.12 8.95
CA TYR A 15 -5.15 0.08 8.95
C TYR A 15 -6.47 -0.13 8.19
N LEU A 16 -6.40 -0.78 7.02
CA LEU A 16 -7.57 -1.03 6.19
C LEU A 16 -8.58 -1.97 6.87
N ILE A 17 -8.11 -3.04 7.52
CA ILE A 17 -8.96 -3.95 8.30
C ILE A 17 -9.65 -3.20 9.45
N TRP A 18 -8.89 -2.37 10.17
CA TRP A 18 -9.44 -1.55 11.24
C TRP A 18 -10.50 -0.56 10.71
N ARG A 19 -10.21 0.12 9.59
CA ARG A 19 -11.13 1.07 8.93
C ARG A 19 -12.41 0.36 8.49
N GLU A 20 -12.31 -0.80 7.85
CA GLU A 20 -13.46 -1.59 7.39
C GLU A 20 -14.33 -2.04 8.57
N ARG A 21 -13.70 -2.50 9.66
CA ARG A 21 -14.41 -2.87 10.89
C ARG A 21 -15.16 -1.69 11.51
N ASN A 22 -14.56 -0.49 11.50
CA ASN A 22 -15.24 0.71 11.99
C ASN A 22 -16.34 1.18 11.04
N GLY A 23 -16.14 1.13 9.72
CA GLY A 23 -17.17 1.43 8.74
C GLY A 23 -18.44 0.60 8.97
N ARG A 24 -18.28 -0.70 9.23
CA ARG A 24 -19.40 -1.60 9.59
C ARG A 24 -20.17 -1.16 10.83
N ARG A 25 -19.48 -0.62 11.85
CA ARG A 25 -20.13 -0.10 13.06
C ARG A 25 -20.93 1.18 12.80
N HIS A 26 -20.60 1.90 11.75
CA HIS A 26 -21.23 3.17 11.36
C HIS A 26 -22.11 3.05 10.10
N ASN A 27 -22.58 1.84 9.78
CA ASN A 27 -23.42 1.54 8.61
C ASN A 27 -22.84 2.05 7.27
N GLN A 28 -21.51 2.08 7.13
CA GLN A 28 -20.87 2.36 5.85
C GLN A 28 -20.96 1.15 4.91
N PRO A 29 -20.99 1.37 3.59
CA PRO A 29 -20.96 0.30 2.61
C PRO A 29 -19.69 -0.55 2.74
N LEU A 30 -19.85 -1.86 2.62
CA LEU A 30 -18.75 -2.82 2.62
C LEU A 30 -17.96 -2.72 1.32
N HIS A 31 -16.64 -2.71 1.43
CA HIS A 31 -15.78 -2.82 0.25
C HIS A 31 -15.57 -4.29 -0.11
N SER A 32 -15.52 -4.58 -1.41
CA SER A 32 -15.15 -5.92 -1.87
C SER A 32 -13.68 -6.21 -1.56
N PRO A 33 -13.28 -7.49 -1.41
CA PRO A 33 -11.88 -7.85 -1.20
C PRO A 33 -10.94 -7.27 -2.26
N LEU A 34 -11.39 -7.18 -3.52
CA LEU A 34 -10.62 -6.60 -4.61
C LEU A 34 -10.42 -5.08 -4.44
N GLN A 35 -11.47 -4.36 -4.02
CA GLN A 35 -11.36 -2.93 -3.70
C GLN A 35 -10.41 -2.68 -2.53
N LEU A 36 -10.43 -3.57 -1.53
CA LEU A 36 -9.52 -3.52 -0.39
C LEU A 36 -8.06 -3.74 -0.83
N ALA A 37 -7.80 -4.77 -1.65
CA ALA A 37 -6.47 -5.04 -2.19
C ALA A 37 -5.95 -3.89 -3.07
N TYR A 38 -6.80 -3.32 -3.93
CA TYR A 38 -6.46 -2.13 -4.73
C TYR A 38 -6.10 -0.94 -3.84
N THR A 39 -6.81 -0.74 -2.73
CA THR A 39 -6.51 0.35 -1.78
C THR A 39 -5.14 0.16 -1.14
N VAL A 40 -4.77 -1.06 -0.75
CA VAL A 40 -3.43 -1.36 -0.21
C VAL A 40 -2.35 -1.07 -1.26
N HIS A 41 -2.56 -1.51 -2.50
CA HIS A 41 -1.64 -1.25 -3.60
C HIS A 41 -1.43 0.25 -3.83
N LYS A 42 -2.53 1.01 -3.93
CA LYS A 42 -2.52 2.47 -4.14
C LYS A 42 -1.81 3.21 -3.02
N GLU A 43 -2.06 2.82 -1.77
CA GLU A 43 -1.46 3.44 -0.60
C GLU A 43 0.06 3.28 -0.60
N ILE A 44 0.57 2.10 -0.98
CA ILE A 44 2.01 1.83 -1.08
C ILE A 44 2.64 2.67 -2.21
N GLU A 45 2.00 2.75 -3.38
CA GLU A 45 2.46 3.62 -4.48
C GLU A 45 2.56 5.08 -4.05
N ILE A 46 1.50 5.61 -3.40
CA ILE A 46 1.45 6.99 -2.93
C ILE A 46 2.58 7.26 -1.93
N ARG A 47 2.82 6.36 -0.97
CA ARG A 47 3.91 6.51 0.02
C ARG A 47 5.30 6.45 -0.61
N LEU A 48 5.50 5.62 -1.62
CA LEU A 48 6.77 5.58 -2.35
C LEU A 48 7.00 6.88 -3.12
N LEU A 49 5.96 7.41 -3.77
CA LEU A 49 6.00 8.68 -4.49
C LEU A 49 6.18 9.88 -3.55
N SER A 50 5.56 9.89 -2.37
CA SER A 50 5.72 10.97 -1.39
C SER A 50 7.15 10.99 -0.83
N ARG A 51 7.72 9.82 -0.54
CA ARG A 51 9.10 9.69 -0.06
C ARG A 51 10.14 10.18 -1.08
N ARG A 52 9.83 10.08 -2.38
CA ARG A 52 10.65 10.65 -3.47
C ARG A 52 10.70 12.18 -3.38
N ARG A 53 9.60 12.83 -3.00
CA ARG A 53 9.49 14.30 -2.89
C ARG A 53 10.23 14.85 -1.67
N GLU A 54 10.40 14.06 -0.62
CA GLU A 54 11.07 14.46 0.63
C GLU A 54 12.62 14.37 0.56
N GLY A 55 13.21 14.12 -0.61
CA GLY A 55 14.66 14.19 -0.81
C GLY A 55 15.46 13.01 -0.24
N THR A 56 14.79 11.91 0.11
CA THR A 56 15.50 10.65 0.43
C THR A 56 16.14 10.12 -0.86
N LYS A 57 17.47 9.88 -0.86
CA LYS A 57 18.29 9.44 -2.02
C LYS A 57 17.47 8.87 -3.18
N GLU A 58 17.35 9.65 -4.27
CA GLU A 58 16.45 9.40 -5.42
C GLU A 58 16.55 7.96 -5.95
N THR A 59 17.76 7.38 -5.94
CA THR A 59 18.08 6.01 -6.35
C THR A 59 17.33 4.93 -5.54
N THR A 60 17.10 5.13 -4.24
CA THR A 60 16.43 4.12 -3.39
C THR A 60 14.90 4.10 -3.60
N THR A 61 14.34 5.18 -4.14
CA THR A 61 12.90 5.37 -4.28
C THR A 61 12.37 4.88 -5.62
N GLU A 62 13.12 5.14 -6.70
CA GLU A 62 12.82 4.61 -8.04
C GLU A 62 12.98 3.09 -8.09
N ASP A 63 13.99 2.55 -7.40
CA ASP A 63 14.14 1.12 -7.13
C ASP A 63 12.93 0.54 -6.39
N GLY A 64 12.37 1.31 -5.45
CA GLY A 64 11.26 0.88 -4.62
C GLY A 64 9.94 0.70 -5.35
N HIS A 65 9.58 1.67 -6.20
CA HIS A 65 8.37 1.60 -7.01
C HIS A 65 8.46 0.48 -8.06
N SER A 66 9.59 0.40 -8.77
CA SER A 66 9.84 -0.66 -9.75
C SER A 66 9.76 -2.05 -9.13
N ARG A 67 10.36 -2.23 -7.95
CA ARG A 67 10.31 -3.49 -7.20
C ARG A 67 8.90 -3.84 -6.73
N TRP A 68 8.10 -2.86 -6.31
CA TRP A 68 6.69 -3.08 -5.93
C TRP A 68 5.84 -3.54 -7.12
N VAL A 69 6.03 -2.93 -8.30
CA VAL A 69 5.35 -3.34 -9.53
C VAL A 69 5.76 -4.75 -9.96
N GLU A 70 7.04 -5.11 -9.83
CA GLU A 70 7.53 -6.45 -10.13
C GLU A 70 6.85 -7.53 -9.25
N ILE A 71 6.83 -7.34 -7.93
CA ILE A 71 6.24 -8.30 -6.99
C ILE A 71 4.74 -8.47 -7.23
N THR A 72 4.04 -7.36 -7.48
CA THR A 72 2.57 -7.38 -7.64
C THR A 72 2.14 -7.95 -8.98
N ARG A 73 2.92 -7.75 -10.06
CA ARG A 73 2.69 -8.41 -11.36
C ARG A 73 2.84 -9.93 -11.31
N LEU A 74 3.75 -10.45 -10.48
CA LEU A 74 3.95 -11.90 -10.32
C LEU A 74 2.88 -12.58 -9.45
N SER A 75 2.00 -11.79 -8.82
CA SER A 75 0.96 -12.28 -7.90
C SER A 75 -0.44 -12.34 -8.53
N THR A 76 -0.56 -12.01 -9.82
CA THR A 76 -1.81 -12.03 -10.61
C THR A 76 -1.72 -13.11 -11.67
#